data_AF-A0A3G4RTD7-F1
#
_entry.id   AF-A0A3G4RTD7-F1
#
_cell.length_a   1.000
_cell.length_b   1.000
_cell.length_c   1.000
_cell.angle_alpha   90.00
_cell.angle_beta   90.00
_cell.angle_gamma   90.00
#
_symmetry.space_group_name_H-M   'P 1'
#
loop_
_entity.id
_entity.type
_entity.pdbx_description
1 polymer ?
#
loop_
_entity_poly.entity_id
_entity_poly.type
_entity_poly.pdbx_seq_one_letter_code
_entity_poly.pdbx_strand_id
1 'polypeptide(L)'
;MIFSNETQRLEEARKSFTVPDSICSESASGIATESKSASASAASKLSKGGGVSNRSIRDRLASAANSPVREAYDGAAIHASYCTEAEYARFGGTAVCPSVGEIPGGDSQVRSIYHGAGTADTPAALTWDQKQIDAATAYMKNTSRPSAGRALGKGEVNTQSGRTYVGLQNEYNGIIDSASNPQLTLIADSTPNESTRKALAETLQSDSAAAYFDQVASPEAKARGYMSTREFEAFEAGRRYANTAYLVDLQEMQGDNLLRELVRITAQMNWQLNDLKEQIRQGNVISGQQLALTARQYYEKQLGSLEKTNQSGKRTLKADVRTGLKK
;
A
#
# COMPACT_ATOMS: atom_id res chain seq x y z
N MET A 1 42.85 6.98 50.36
CA MET A 1 42.36 5.72 49.79
C MET A 1 40.84 5.51 49.92
N ILE A 2 40.10 6.26 50.75
CA ILE A 2 38.63 6.12 50.86
C ILE A 2 37.90 6.80 49.69
N PHE A 3 38.32 8.00 49.27
CA PHE A 3 37.71 8.75 48.16
C PHE A 3 37.83 8.07 46.78
N SER A 4 38.84 7.23 46.54
CA SER A 4 39.01 6.53 45.25
C SER A 4 38.06 5.35 45.07
N ASN A 5 37.70 4.67 46.17
CA ASN A 5 36.73 3.56 46.13
C ASN A 5 35.31 4.06 45.92
N GLU A 6 34.98 5.25 46.41
CA GLU A 6 33.65 5.85 46.28
C GLU A 6 33.41 6.36 44.85
N THR A 7 34.43 6.96 44.23
CA THR A 7 34.41 7.32 42.80
C THR A 7 34.34 6.10 41.89
N GLN A 8 35.09 5.03 42.19
CA GLN A 8 34.97 3.76 41.44
C GLN A 8 33.59 3.13 41.56
N ARG A 9 33.00 3.06 42.77
CA ARG A 9 31.64 2.54 42.95
C ARG A 9 30.59 3.39 42.26
N LEU A 10 30.76 4.72 42.24
CA LEU A 10 29.86 5.63 41.51
C LEU A 10 30.03 5.49 40.00
N GLU A 11 31.23 5.29 39.48
CA GLU A 11 31.45 4.98 38.06
C GLU A 11 30.92 3.61 37.66
N GLU A 12 31.08 2.58 38.49
CA GLU A 12 30.47 1.26 38.28
C GLU A 12 28.95 1.32 38.35
N ALA A 13 28.39 2.03 39.34
CA ALA A 13 26.95 2.27 39.42
C ALA A 13 26.44 3.06 38.21
N ARG A 14 27.19 4.07 37.76
CA ARG A 14 26.84 4.83 36.55
C ARG A 14 26.85 3.91 35.33
N LYS A 15 27.90 3.11 35.13
CA LYS A 15 27.97 2.09 34.07
C LYS A 15 26.88 1.03 34.17
N SER A 16 26.41 0.68 35.37
CA SER A 16 25.35 -0.31 35.57
C SER A 16 23.92 0.23 35.43
N PHE A 17 23.71 1.54 35.63
CA PHE A 17 22.37 2.16 35.62
C PHE A 17 22.15 3.19 34.51
N THR A 18 23.19 3.64 33.81
CA THR A 18 23.06 4.44 32.58
C THR A 18 23.18 3.53 31.38
N VAL A 19 22.21 3.55 30.47
CA VAL A 19 22.41 3.03 29.12
C VAL A 19 23.33 4.04 28.42
N PRO A 20 24.59 3.68 28.10
CA PRO A 20 25.46 4.59 27.37
C PRO A 20 24.84 4.91 26.02
N ASP A 21 25.11 6.11 25.48
CA ASP A 21 24.96 6.36 24.06
C ASP A 21 25.79 5.29 23.33
N SER A 22 25.08 4.34 22.74
CA SER A 22 25.64 3.12 22.20
C SER A 22 24.79 2.70 21.02
N ILE A 23 25.33 1.79 20.20
CA ILE A 23 24.60 1.15 19.11
C ILE A 23 23.25 0.54 19.54
N CYS A 24 23.04 0.33 20.85
CA CYS A 24 21.84 -0.23 21.46
C CYS A 24 20.81 0.81 21.94
N SER A 25 21.19 2.07 22.19
CA SER A 25 20.30 3.10 22.77
C SER A 25 19.47 3.87 21.72
N GLU A 26 19.89 3.86 20.46
CA GLU A 26 19.21 4.55 19.38
C GLU A 26 18.02 3.74 18.87
N SER A 27 16.89 3.81 19.58
CA SER A 27 15.60 3.29 19.12
C SER A 27 14.75 4.41 18.56
N ALA A 28 14.47 4.36 17.26
CA ALA A 28 13.55 5.28 16.61
C ALA A 28 12.06 5.03 16.96
N SER A 29 11.77 4.20 17.97
CA SER A 29 10.39 3.83 18.37
C SER A 29 9.47 5.01 18.65
N GLY A 30 10.03 6.20 18.96
CA GLY A 30 9.26 7.43 19.22
C GLY A 30 8.42 7.92 18.04
N ILE A 31 8.76 7.54 16.80
CA ILE A 31 8.02 8.02 15.60
C ILE A 31 6.98 7.02 15.09
N ALA A 32 6.83 5.84 15.71
CA ALA A 32 5.93 4.80 15.21
C ALA A 32 4.47 5.29 15.12
N THR A 33 3.98 5.97 16.15
CA THR A 33 2.61 6.53 16.17
C THR A 33 2.41 7.60 15.10
N GLU A 34 3.37 8.52 14.96
CA GLU A 34 3.31 9.60 13.97
C GLU A 34 3.36 9.05 12.54
N SER A 35 4.28 8.12 12.29
CA SER A 35 4.44 7.45 11.01
C SER A 35 3.20 6.67 10.60
N LYS A 36 2.58 5.92 11.53
CA LYS A 36 1.32 5.22 11.27
C LYS A 36 0.15 6.17 11.03
N SER A 37 0.08 7.28 11.75
CA SER A 37 -0.96 8.31 11.55
C SER A 37 -0.85 8.96 10.16
N ALA A 38 0.38 9.27 9.73
CA ALA A 38 0.64 9.81 8.40
C ALA A 38 0.25 8.81 7.29
N SER A 39 0.60 7.52 7.45
CA SER A 39 0.22 6.46 6.50
C SER A 39 -1.29 6.22 6.48
N ALA A 40 -1.99 6.25 7.61
CA ALA A 40 -3.46 6.18 7.64
C ALA A 40 -4.11 7.37 6.93
N SER A 41 -3.53 8.57 7.06
CA SER A 41 -3.95 9.76 6.33
C SER A 41 -3.70 9.63 4.83
N ALA A 42 -2.57 9.04 4.43
CA ALA A 42 -2.28 8.74 3.02
C ALA A 42 -3.26 7.72 2.44
N ALA A 43 -3.57 6.63 3.16
CA ALA A 43 -4.59 5.65 2.77
C ALA A 43 -5.95 6.32 2.54
N SER A 44 -6.36 7.20 3.45
CA SER A 44 -7.62 7.95 3.33
C SER A 44 -7.66 8.81 2.06
N LYS A 45 -6.56 9.47 1.71
CA LYS A 45 -6.45 10.24 0.46
C LYS A 45 -6.49 9.33 -0.78
N LEU A 46 -5.70 8.26 -0.77
CA LEU A 46 -5.60 7.30 -1.87
C LEU A 46 -6.94 6.61 -2.18
N SER A 47 -7.76 6.36 -1.15
CA SER A 47 -9.10 5.74 -1.30
C SER A 47 -10.00 6.48 -2.31
N LYS A 48 -9.80 7.79 -2.48
CA LYS A 48 -10.53 8.68 -3.39
C LYS A 48 -9.66 9.23 -4.53
N GLY A 49 -8.50 8.62 -4.78
CA GLY A 49 -7.55 9.03 -5.82
C GLY A 49 -6.62 10.20 -5.44
N GLY A 50 -6.68 10.70 -4.20
CA GLY A 50 -5.71 11.67 -3.71
C GLY A 50 -4.34 11.03 -3.50
N GLY A 51 -3.27 11.65 -3.98
CA GLY A 51 -1.93 11.04 -3.99
C GLY A 51 -1.62 10.19 -5.22
N VAL A 52 -2.58 10.06 -6.15
CA VAL A 52 -2.35 9.46 -7.48
C VAL A 52 -2.05 10.57 -8.49
N SER A 53 -0.90 10.49 -9.17
CA SER A 53 -0.48 11.53 -10.13
C SER A 53 -1.15 11.35 -11.49
N ASN A 54 -1.29 10.10 -11.95
CA ASN A 54 -1.95 9.77 -13.19
C ASN A 54 -3.45 10.10 -13.12
N ARG A 55 -3.88 11.03 -13.98
CA ARG A 55 -5.26 11.52 -14.01
C ARG A 55 -6.27 10.42 -14.33
N SER A 56 -5.99 9.54 -15.29
CA SER A 56 -6.92 8.48 -15.68
C SER A 56 -7.13 7.46 -14.56
N ILE A 57 -6.08 7.11 -13.81
CA ILE A 57 -6.17 6.23 -12.64
C ILE A 57 -6.97 6.92 -11.52
N ARG A 58 -6.65 8.19 -11.23
CA ARG A 58 -7.34 9.00 -10.22
C ARG A 58 -8.83 9.15 -10.53
N ASP A 59 -9.20 9.46 -11.76
CA ASP A 59 -10.59 9.64 -12.18
C ASP A 59 -11.37 8.32 -12.05
N ARG A 60 -10.77 7.16 -12.36
CA ARG A 60 -11.38 5.82 -12.16
C ARG A 60 -11.59 5.44 -10.69
N LEU A 61 -10.83 6.02 -9.76
CA LEU A 61 -11.01 5.80 -8.32
C LEU A 61 -12.05 6.73 -7.72
N ALA A 62 -12.06 8.00 -8.16
CA ALA A 62 -12.91 9.03 -7.60
C ALA A 62 -14.35 8.99 -8.14
N SER A 63 -14.54 8.47 -9.35
CA SER A 63 -15.84 8.50 -10.04
C SER A 63 -16.66 7.24 -9.77
N ALA A 64 -17.98 7.41 -9.67
CA ALA A 64 -18.90 6.28 -9.73
C ALA A 64 -18.80 5.60 -11.11
N ALA A 65 -18.88 4.28 -11.12
CA ALA A 65 -18.75 3.51 -12.34
C ALA A 65 -19.88 3.79 -13.33
N ASN A 66 -19.53 4.11 -14.57
CA ASN A 66 -20.50 4.30 -15.64
C ASN A 66 -21.17 2.97 -16.04
N SER A 67 -20.40 1.88 -16.07
CA SER A 67 -20.86 0.49 -16.18
C SER A 67 -19.65 -0.44 -16.03
N PRO A 68 -19.85 -1.72 -15.67
CA PRO A 68 -18.75 -2.68 -15.63
C PRO A 68 -17.99 -2.82 -16.96
N VAL A 69 -18.71 -2.79 -18.09
CA VAL A 69 -18.12 -2.86 -19.44
C VAL A 69 -17.25 -1.62 -19.72
N ARG A 70 -17.75 -0.43 -19.38
CA ARG A 70 -16.99 0.81 -19.59
C ARG A 70 -15.74 0.85 -18.69
N GLU A 71 -15.84 0.38 -17.46
CA GLU A 71 -14.67 0.29 -16.58
C GLU A 71 -13.59 -0.67 -17.08
N ALA A 72 -13.98 -1.78 -17.71
CA ALA A 72 -13.04 -2.70 -18.35
C ALA A 72 -12.35 -2.03 -19.55
N TYR A 73 -13.10 -1.30 -20.36
CA TYR A 73 -12.55 -0.50 -21.47
C TYR A 73 -11.55 0.57 -20.97
N ASP A 74 -11.93 1.36 -19.97
CA ASP A 74 -11.06 2.39 -19.40
C ASP A 74 -9.83 1.75 -18.69
N GLY A 75 -9.98 0.52 -18.18
CA GLY A 75 -8.88 -0.29 -17.64
C GLY A 75 -7.87 -0.67 -18.71
N ALA A 76 -8.32 -1.15 -19.87
CA ALA A 76 -7.44 -1.45 -21.00
C ALA A 76 -6.67 -0.21 -21.49
N ALA A 77 -7.30 0.97 -21.47
CA ALA A 77 -6.63 2.22 -21.83
C ALA A 77 -5.52 2.63 -20.83
N ILE A 78 -5.68 2.31 -19.54
CA ILE A 78 -4.61 2.50 -18.54
C ILE A 78 -3.52 1.45 -18.73
N HIS A 79 -3.91 0.19 -18.92
CA HIS A 79 -2.98 -0.92 -19.13
C HIS A 79 -2.06 -0.70 -20.32
N ALA A 80 -2.48 0.05 -21.34
CA ALA A 80 -1.64 0.45 -22.47
C ALA A 80 -0.32 1.15 -22.06
N SER A 81 -0.25 1.73 -20.84
CA SER A 81 0.98 2.33 -20.28
C SER A 81 1.87 1.32 -19.53
N TYR A 82 1.38 0.10 -19.31
CA TYR A 82 1.98 -0.95 -18.49
C TYR A 82 2.17 -2.26 -19.26
N CYS A 83 2.11 -2.23 -20.58
CA CYS A 83 2.30 -3.42 -21.41
C CYS A 83 3.60 -4.16 -21.10
N THR A 84 3.50 -5.47 -21.00
CA THR A 84 4.65 -6.39 -20.91
C THR A 84 5.23 -6.70 -22.28
N GLU A 85 6.46 -7.20 -22.30
CA GLU A 85 7.11 -7.68 -23.54
C GLU A 85 6.28 -8.79 -24.22
N ALA A 86 5.70 -9.70 -23.41
CA ALA A 86 4.85 -10.77 -23.91
C ALA A 86 3.55 -10.25 -24.54
N GLU A 87 2.94 -9.20 -23.96
CA GLU A 87 1.76 -8.55 -24.54
C GLU A 87 2.12 -7.77 -25.81
N TYR A 88 3.25 -7.06 -25.80
CA TYR A 88 3.73 -6.33 -26.96
C TYR A 88 4.04 -7.26 -28.14
N ALA A 89 4.60 -8.45 -27.89
CA ALA A 89 4.82 -9.46 -28.94
C ALA A 89 3.51 -9.92 -29.61
N ARG A 90 2.36 -9.83 -28.92
CA ARG A 90 1.05 -10.30 -29.42
C ARG A 90 0.19 -9.18 -29.99
N PHE A 91 0.19 -8.02 -29.35
CA PHE A 91 -0.72 -6.89 -29.62
C PHE A 91 0.02 -5.57 -29.84
N GLY A 92 1.34 -5.59 -29.99
CA GLY A 92 2.19 -4.41 -30.14
C GLY A 92 1.76 -3.51 -31.30
N GLY A 93 1.86 -2.20 -31.09
CA GLY A 93 1.48 -1.18 -32.08
C GLY A 93 -0.04 -0.92 -32.16
N THR A 94 -0.84 -1.60 -31.34
CA THR A 94 -2.27 -1.32 -31.20
C THR A 94 -2.53 -0.30 -30.09
N ALA A 95 -3.75 0.23 -30.02
CA ALA A 95 -4.14 1.18 -28.96
C ALA A 95 -4.13 0.56 -27.55
N VAL A 96 -4.28 -0.76 -27.43
CA VAL A 96 -4.24 -1.47 -26.13
C VAL A 96 -2.81 -1.81 -25.70
N CYS A 97 -1.85 -1.78 -26.63
CA CYS A 97 -0.44 -2.04 -26.37
C CYS A 97 0.49 -1.30 -27.35
N PRO A 98 0.60 0.04 -27.25
CA PRO A 98 1.35 0.83 -28.23
C PRO A 98 2.87 0.58 -28.13
N SER A 99 3.38 0.36 -26.92
CA SER A 99 4.78 0.04 -26.61
C SER A 99 4.85 -0.78 -25.32
N VAL A 100 6.00 -1.39 -25.05
CA VAL A 100 6.31 -1.90 -23.70
C VAL A 100 6.32 -0.71 -22.73
N GLY A 101 5.72 -0.88 -21.54
CA GLY A 101 5.68 0.15 -20.50
C GLY A 101 7.03 0.33 -19.80
N GLU A 102 7.23 1.48 -19.15
CA GLU A 102 8.45 1.73 -18.35
C GLU A 102 8.51 0.83 -17.11
N ILE A 103 7.35 0.52 -16.53
CA ILE A 103 7.17 -0.43 -15.43
C ILE A 103 6.18 -1.53 -15.85
N PRO A 104 6.63 -2.49 -16.69
CA PRO A 104 5.78 -3.51 -17.30
C PRO A 104 4.96 -4.31 -16.27
N GLY A 105 3.69 -4.54 -16.57
CA GLY A 105 2.77 -5.26 -15.70
C GLY A 105 2.40 -4.51 -14.41
N GLY A 106 2.75 -3.22 -14.29
CA GLY A 106 2.53 -2.44 -13.08
C GLY A 106 1.10 -2.46 -12.56
N ASP A 107 0.10 -2.49 -13.44
CA ASP A 107 -1.32 -2.51 -13.08
C ASP A 107 -1.95 -3.92 -13.06
N SER A 108 -1.18 -4.97 -13.36
CA SER A 108 -1.67 -6.35 -13.52
C SER A 108 -0.91 -7.39 -12.69
N GLN A 109 0.28 -7.08 -12.19
CA GLN A 109 1.12 -8.00 -11.44
C GLN A 109 1.19 -7.64 -9.95
N VAL A 110 1.06 -8.65 -9.09
CA VAL A 110 1.01 -8.47 -7.63
C VAL A 110 2.30 -7.89 -7.03
N ARG A 111 3.43 -8.02 -7.73
CA ARG A 111 4.71 -7.37 -7.37
C ARG A 111 4.56 -5.88 -7.08
N SER A 112 3.64 -5.19 -7.77
CA SER A 112 3.38 -3.77 -7.57
C SER A 112 2.89 -3.44 -6.16
N ILE A 113 2.27 -4.40 -5.47
CA ILE A 113 1.82 -4.26 -4.09
C ILE A 113 2.90 -4.69 -3.08
N TYR A 114 3.70 -5.70 -3.41
CA TYR A 114 4.65 -6.27 -2.43
C TYR A 114 6.03 -5.66 -2.49
N HIS A 115 6.53 -5.30 -3.67
CA HIS A 115 7.94 -4.96 -3.90
C HIS A 115 8.13 -3.67 -4.72
N GLY A 116 7.05 -3.04 -5.17
CA GLY A 116 7.10 -1.93 -6.12
C GLY A 116 7.13 -2.41 -7.57
N ALA A 117 6.45 -1.66 -8.44
CA ALA A 117 6.44 -1.93 -9.88
C ALA A 117 7.81 -1.65 -10.51
N GLY A 118 8.13 -2.34 -11.61
CA GLY A 118 9.43 -2.23 -12.28
C GLY A 118 9.64 -3.29 -13.36
N THR A 119 10.87 -3.43 -13.83
CA THR A 119 11.29 -4.53 -14.72
C THR A 119 11.67 -5.78 -13.91
N ALA A 120 12.04 -6.89 -14.55
CA ALA A 120 12.49 -8.09 -13.83
C ALA A 120 13.73 -7.84 -12.96
N ASP A 121 14.59 -6.91 -13.38
CA ASP A 121 15.84 -6.58 -12.69
C ASP A 121 15.69 -5.45 -11.66
N THR A 122 14.51 -4.83 -11.57
CA THR A 122 14.26 -3.79 -10.56
C THR A 122 14.26 -4.42 -9.17
N PRO A 123 15.17 -4.00 -8.26
CA PRO A 123 15.19 -4.50 -6.89
C PRO A 123 13.88 -4.19 -6.15
N ALA A 124 13.53 -5.04 -5.19
CA ALA A 124 12.41 -4.77 -4.31
C ALA A 124 12.64 -3.48 -3.51
N ALA A 125 11.62 -2.61 -3.49
CA ALA A 125 11.62 -1.37 -2.72
C ALA A 125 10.37 -1.31 -1.82
N LEU A 126 10.52 -0.65 -0.67
CA LEU A 126 9.43 -0.46 0.29
C LEU A 126 9.02 1.01 0.44
N THR A 127 9.85 1.96 0.02
CA THR A 127 9.47 3.34 -0.29
C THR A 127 9.39 3.47 -1.79
N TRP A 128 8.20 3.78 -2.28
CA TRP A 128 7.91 3.81 -3.71
C TRP A 128 7.96 5.22 -4.26
N ASP A 129 8.41 5.32 -5.51
CA ASP A 129 8.21 6.53 -6.28
C ASP A 129 6.73 6.71 -6.69
N GLN A 130 6.42 7.85 -7.28
CA GLN A 130 5.05 8.16 -7.68
C GLN A 130 4.52 7.24 -8.80
N LYS A 131 5.36 6.75 -9.71
CA LYS A 131 4.93 5.85 -10.79
C LYS A 131 4.54 4.48 -10.22
N GLN A 132 5.32 3.99 -9.25
CA GLN A 132 5.04 2.77 -8.51
C GLN A 132 3.76 2.89 -7.69
N ILE A 133 3.53 4.02 -7.01
CA ILE A 133 2.26 4.28 -6.29
C ILE A 133 1.06 4.27 -7.25
N ASP A 134 1.19 4.93 -8.40
CA ASP A 134 0.12 4.99 -9.42
C ASP A 134 -0.19 3.59 -9.98
N ALA A 135 0.84 2.81 -10.30
CA ALA A 135 0.71 1.44 -10.80
C ALA A 135 0.08 0.50 -9.76
N ALA A 136 0.55 0.55 -8.51
CA ALA A 136 -0.02 -0.22 -7.42
C ALA A 136 -1.49 0.14 -7.16
N THR A 137 -1.84 1.41 -7.28
CA THR A 137 -3.23 1.87 -7.14
C THR A 137 -4.10 1.40 -8.32
N ALA A 138 -3.57 1.38 -9.55
CA ALA A 138 -4.26 0.80 -10.69
C ALA A 138 -4.49 -0.71 -10.52
N TYR A 139 -3.49 -1.45 -10.05
CA TYR A 139 -3.62 -2.87 -9.70
C TYR A 139 -4.72 -3.10 -8.65
N MET A 140 -4.73 -2.32 -7.57
CA MET A 140 -5.78 -2.39 -6.54
C MET A 140 -7.17 -2.12 -7.13
N LYS A 141 -7.32 -1.09 -7.99
CA LYS A 141 -8.58 -0.81 -8.66
C LYS A 141 -9.05 -2.00 -9.50
N ASN A 142 -8.15 -2.63 -10.23
CA ASN A 142 -8.46 -3.75 -11.10
C ASN A 142 -8.82 -5.03 -10.31
N THR A 143 -8.16 -5.28 -9.17
CA THR A 143 -8.25 -6.59 -8.48
C THR A 143 -9.14 -6.59 -7.24
N SER A 144 -9.28 -5.46 -6.54
CA SER A 144 -10.05 -5.36 -5.29
C SER A 144 -11.16 -4.32 -5.32
N ARG A 145 -11.29 -3.51 -6.39
CA ARG A 145 -12.39 -2.55 -6.55
C ARG A 145 -13.09 -2.64 -7.91
N PRO A 146 -13.47 -3.85 -8.38
CA PRO A 146 -14.26 -3.94 -9.60
C PRO A 146 -15.64 -3.32 -9.40
N SER A 147 -16.36 -3.02 -10.48
CA SER A 147 -17.77 -2.61 -10.37
C SER A 147 -18.72 -3.78 -10.61
N ALA A 148 -19.84 -3.74 -9.89
CA ALA A 148 -20.94 -4.70 -10.04
C ALA A 148 -22.13 -4.12 -10.83
N GLY A 149 -22.20 -2.81 -11.05
CA GLY A 149 -23.32 -2.18 -11.75
C GLY A 149 -22.98 -0.77 -12.21
N ARG A 150 -23.91 -0.11 -12.90
CA ARG A 150 -23.76 1.31 -13.29
C ARG A 150 -24.25 2.29 -12.24
N ALA A 151 -23.82 3.53 -12.36
CA ALA A 151 -24.49 4.64 -11.70
C ALA A 151 -25.89 4.86 -12.29
N LEU A 152 -26.89 5.00 -11.41
CA LEU A 152 -28.25 5.38 -11.81
C LEU A 152 -28.36 6.90 -11.98
N GLY A 153 -29.17 7.33 -12.95
CA GLY A 153 -29.52 8.75 -13.10
C GLY A 153 -30.51 9.23 -12.04
N LYS A 154 -30.55 10.56 -11.80
CA LYS A 154 -31.43 11.19 -10.79
C LYS A 154 -32.92 10.82 -10.90
N GLY A 155 -33.43 10.56 -12.10
CA GLY A 155 -34.82 10.13 -12.29
C GLY A 155 -35.05 8.65 -11.96
N GLU A 156 -34.03 7.80 -12.09
CA GLU A 156 -34.14 6.35 -11.86
C GLU A 156 -34.21 6.05 -10.38
N VAL A 157 -33.42 6.75 -9.57
CA VAL A 157 -33.32 6.53 -8.12
C VAL A 157 -34.62 6.80 -7.36
N ASN A 158 -35.57 7.52 -7.95
CA ASN A 158 -36.86 7.83 -7.31
C ASN A 158 -37.89 6.69 -7.43
N THR A 159 -37.66 5.73 -8.32
CA THR A 159 -38.53 4.54 -8.45
C THR A 159 -38.27 3.54 -7.33
N GLN A 160 -39.23 2.65 -7.04
CA GLN A 160 -39.04 1.60 -6.02
C GLN A 160 -37.79 0.75 -6.32
N SER A 161 -37.66 0.26 -7.55
CA SER A 161 -36.50 -0.52 -8.01
C SER A 161 -35.20 0.30 -8.02
N GLY A 162 -35.26 1.59 -8.29
CA GLY A 162 -34.11 2.50 -8.18
C GLY A 162 -33.63 2.70 -6.74
N ARG A 163 -34.56 2.84 -5.78
CA ARG A 163 -34.21 2.92 -4.35
C ARG A 163 -33.59 1.62 -3.85
N THR A 164 -34.17 0.47 -4.22
CA THR A 164 -33.59 -0.85 -3.91
C THR A 164 -32.20 -1.01 -4.52
N TYR A 165 -32.01 -0.57 -5.77
CA TYR A 165 -30.71 -0.61 -6.43
C TYR A 165 -29.67 0.21 -5.67
N VAL A 166 -30.00 1.43 -5.26
CA VAL A 166 -29.06 2.29 -4.50
C VAL A 166 -28.70 1.65 -3.15
N GLY A 167 -29.66 1.01 -2.47
CA GLY A 167 -29.40 0.26 -1.24
C GLY A 167 -28.37 -0.86 -1.46
N LEU A 168 -28.61 -1.74 -2.44
CA LEU A 168 -27.69 -2.83 -2.78
C LEU A 168 -26.31 -2.33 -3.25
N GLN A 169 -26.28 -1.25 -4.02
CA GLN A 169 -25.01 -0.64 -4.46
C GLN A 169 -24.23 -0.08 -3.26
N ASN A 170 -24.90 0.47 -2.26
CA ASN A 170 -24.24 0.95 -1.04
C ASN A 170 -23.68 -0.20 -0.20
N GLU A 171 -24.41 -1.29 -0.04
CA GLU A 171 -23.91 -2.51 0.61
C GLU A 171 -22.67 -3.06 -0.12
N TYR A 172 -22.75 -3.18 -1.44
CA TYR A 172 -21.63 -3.59 -2.29
C TYR A 172 -20.40 -2.70 -2.07
N ASN A 173 -20.59 -1.38 -2.09
CA ASN A 173 -19.50 -0.43 -1.90
C ASN A 173 -18.85 -0.58 -0.52
N GLY A 174 -19.63 -0.86 0.53
CA GLY A 174 -19.10 -1.14 1.87
C GLY A 174 -18.23 -2.41 1.92
N ILE A 175 -18.63 -3.46 1.21
CA ILE A 175 -17.82 -4.69 1.11
C ILE A 175 -16.55 -4.44 0.29
N ILE A 176 -16.63 -3.70 -0.82
CA ILE A 176 -15.47 -3.35 -1.65
C ILE A 176 -14.48 -2.44 -0.93
N ASP A 177 -14.96 -1.54 -0.07
CA ASP A 177 -14.11 -0.74 0.81
C ASP A 177 -13.26 -1.66 1.70
N SER A 178 -13.89 -2.59 2.41
CA SER A 178 -13.21 -3.60 3.23
C SER A 178 -12.25 -4.49 2.40
N ALA A 179 -12.70 -4.95 1.23
CA ALA A 179 -11.93 -5.82 0.34
C ALA A 179 -10.66 -5.16 -0.22
N SER A 180 -10.68 -3.85 -0.43
CA SER A 180 -9.54 -3.10 -0.95
C SER A 180 -8.60 -2.56 0.11
N ASN A 181 -9.05 -2.45 1.37
CA ASN A 181 -8.27 -1.89 2.47
C ASN A 181 -6.89 -2.54 2.69
N PRO A 182 -6.70 -3.88 2.57
CA PRO A 182 -5.36 -4.47 2.70
C PRO A 182 -4.36 -3.96 1.67
N GLN A 183 -4.77 -3.84 0.41
CA GLN A 183 -3.91 -3.27 -0.64
C GLN A 183 -3.72 -1.77 -0.45
N LEU A 184 -4.79 -1.04 -0.09
CA LEU A 184 -4.75 0.40 0.15
C LEU A 184 -3.76 0.78 1.26
N THR A 185 -3.82 0.07 2.39
CA THR A 185 -2.92 0.32 3.52
C THR A 185 -1.47 -0.06 3.19
N LEU A 186 -1.24 -1.12 2.41
CA LEU A 186 0.09 -1.46 1.90
C LEU A 186 0.68 -0.37 0.99
N ILE A 187 -0.13 0.17 0.06
CA ILE A 187 0.29 1.27 -0.81
C ILE A 187 0.62 2.51 0.01
N ALA A 188 -0.24 2.84 0.98
CA ALA A 188 -0.04 3.98 1.85
C ALA A 188 1.19 3.83 2.75
N ASP A 189 1.39 2.66 3.37
CA ASP A 189 2.56 2.36 4.18
C ASP A 189 3.86 2.35 3.36
N SER A 190 3.77 2.20 2.03
CA SER A 190 4.90 2.25 1.09
C SER A 190 5.08 3.63 0.43
N THR A 191 4.18 4.59 0.69
CA THR A 191 4.30 5.97 0.22
C THR A 191 5.35 6.73 1.06
N PRO A 192 6.20 7.60 0.46
CA PRO A 192 7.20 8.37 1.21
C PRO A 192 6.58 9.12 2.40
N ASN A 193 7.17 8.97 3.58
CA ASN A 193 6.63 9.52 4.82
C ASN A 193 7.66 10.41 5.53
N GLU A 194 7.47 11.72 5.42
CA GLU A 194 8.41 12.71 5.95
C GLU A 194 8.55 12.66 7.48
N SER A 195 7.57 12.11 8.22
CA SER A 195 7.68 11.94 9.67
C SER A 195 8.83 11.03 10.09
N THR A 196 9.34 10.20 9.18
CA THR A 196 10.50 9.32 9.44
C THR A 196 11.84 10.06 9.34
N ARG A 197 11.88 11.27 8.76
CA ARG A 197 13.12 12.01 8.45
C ARG A 197 14.02 12.19 9.66
N LYS A 198 13.47 12.72 10.75
CA LYS A 198 14.26 13.06 11.94
C LYS A 198 14.86 11.80 12.57
N ALA A 199 14.05 10.77 12.77
CA ALA A 199 14.51 9.53 13.36
C ALA A 199 15.49 8.78 12.47
N LEU A 200 15.31 8.84 11.14
CA LEU A 200 16.30 8.32 10.21
C LEU A 200 17.62 9.09 10.34
N ALA A 201 17.59 10.42 10.32
CA ALA A 201 18.80 11.24 10.46
C ALA A 201 19.55 10.99 11.78
N GLU A 202 18.82 10.78 12.89
CA GLU A 202 19.41 10.36 14.17
C GLU A 202 20.05 8.98 14.06
N THR A 203 19.34 8.00 13.49
CA THR A 203 19.83 6.63 13.33
C THR A 203 21.07 6.54 12.44
N LEU A 204 21.16 7.38 11.41
CA LEU A 204 22.29 7.42 10.48
C LEU A 204 23.54 8.11 11.06
N GLN A 205 23.50 8.57 12.32
CA GLN A 205 24.72 9.03 13.02
C GLN A 205 25.65 7.87 13.35
N SER A 206 25.13 6.64 13.44
CA SER A 206 25.92 5.43 13.57
C SER A 206 26.47 4.99 12.21
N ASP A 207 27.80 4.82 12.12
CA ASP A 207 28.48 4.37 10.90
C ASP A 207 27.94 3.02 10.39
N SER A 208 27.67 2.07 11.30
CA SER A 208 27.11 0.77 10.92
C SER A 208 25.68 0.89 10.40
N ALA A 209 24.86 1.78 10.96
CA ALA A 209 23.51 2.05 10.44
C ALA A 209 23.54 2.75 9.07
N ALA A 210 24.47 3.70 8.88
CA ALA A 210 24.68 4.38 7.60
C ALA A 210 25.11 3.40 6.50
N ALA A 211 26.07 2.52 6.78
CA ALA A 211 26.49 1.48 5.85
C ALA A 211 25.34 0.53 5.46
N TYR A 212 24.49 0.16 6.42
CA TYR A 212 23.32 -0.68 6.15
C TYR A 212 22.26 0.05 5.32
N PHE A 213 22.02 1.35 5.59
CA PHE A 213 21.13 2.18 4.78
C PHE A 213 21.59 2.24 3.32
N ASP A 214 22.88 2.46 3.10
CA ASP A 214 23.46 2.47 1.75
C ASP A 214 23.30 1.12 1.03
N GLN A 215 23.29 0.02 1.78
CA GLN A 215 23.09 -1.32 1.23
C GLN A 215 21.62 -1.60 0.87
N VAL A 216 20.67 -1.30 1.77
CA VAL A 216 19.30 -1.85 1.67
C VAL A 216 18.21 -0.83 1.38
N ALA A 217 18.46 0.46 1.62
CA ALA A 217 17.42 1.47 1.42
C ALA A 217 17.07 1.62 -0.06
N SER A 218 15.78 1.85 -0.32
CA SER A 218 15.27 2.07 -1.66
C SER A 218 15.87 3.34 -2.28
N PRO A 219 15.92 3.40 -3.63
CA PRO A 219 16.39 4.60 -4.32
C PRO A 219 15.63 5.86 -3.90
N GLU A 220 14.31 5.76 -3.71
CA GLU A 220 13.46 6.88 -3.31
C GLU A 220 13.79 7.36 -1.89
N ALA A 221 14.02 6.44 -0.94
CA ALA A 221 14.40 6.80 0.42
C ALA A 221 15.77 7.49 0.47
N LYS A 222 16.75 6.97 -0.29
CA LYS A 222 18.08 7.57 -0.44
C LYS A 222 18.01 8.99 -1.02
N ALA A 223 17.22 9.18 -2.07
CA ALA A 223 17.07 10.48 -2.71
C ALA A 223 16.41 11.53 -1.80
N ARG A 224 15.46 11.11 -0.97
CA ARG A 224 14.65 12.01 -0.12
C ARG A 224 15.23 12.28 1.26
N GLY A 225 16.04 11.36 1.78
CA GLY A 225 16.51 11.37 3.16
C GLY A 225 15.39 11.04 4.17
N TYR A 226 14.35 10.31 3.74
CA TYR A 226 13.29 9.76 4.60
C TYR A 226 12.62 8.58 3.90
N MET A 227 12.05 7.68 4.70
CA MET A 227 11.46 6.42 4.25
C MET A 227 9.92 6.46 4.29
N SER A 228 9.30 5.48 3.64
CA SER A 228 7.94 5.08 3.97
C SER A 228 7.86 4.42 5.34
N THR A 229 6.66 4.29 5.92
CA THR A 229 6.50 3.58 7.20
C THR A 229 6.95 2.12 7.09
N ARG A 230 6.62 1.45 5.98
CA ARG A 230 6.95 0.05 5.75
C ARG A 230 8.46 -0.18 5.64
N GLU A 231 9.15 0.68 4.90
CA GLU A 231 10.61 0.60 4.78
C GLU A 231 11.29 0.90 6.10
N PHE A 232 10.81 1.92 6.83
CA PHE A 232 11.38 2.29 8.12
C PHE A 232 11.32 1.15 9.14
N GLU A 233 10.17 0.46 9.23
CA GLU A 233 10.00 -0.71 10.11
C GLU A 233 10.96 -1.86 9.71
N ALA A 234 11.10 -2.13 8.42
CA ALA A 234 12.00 -3.17 7.91
C ALA A 234 13.48 -2.80 8.13
N PHE A 235 13.84 -1.53 7.92
CA PHE A 235 15.17 -1.00 8.15
C PHE A 235 15.58 -1.11 9.63
N GLU A 236 14.72 -0.68 10.55
CA GLU A 236 14.98 -0.76 11.99
C GLU A 236 15.17 -2.21 12.48
N ALA A 237 14.34 -3.14 11.99
CA ALA A 237 14.50 -4.55 12.31
C ALA A 237 15.79 -5.13 11.71
N GLY A 238 16.09 -4.78 10.46
CA GLY A 238 17.22 -5.31 9.71
C GLY A 238 18.56 -4.80 10.20
N ARG A 239 18.68 -3.50 10.51
CA ARG A 239 19.96 -2.89 10.88
C ARG A 239 20.54 -3.45 12.17
N ARG A 240 19.74 -4.13 12.99
CA ARG A 240 20.16 -4.78 14.25
C ARG A 240 20.41 -6.27 14.12
N TYR A 241 19.89 -6.90 13.07
CA TYR A 241 19.99 -8.35 12.87
C TYR A 241 20.81 -8.75 11.64
N ALA A 242 20.51 -8.16 10.49
CA ALA A 242 21.13 -8.49 9.20
C ALA A 242 22.38 -7.65 8.88
N ASN A 243 22.61 -6.58 9.63
CA ASN A 243 23.76 -5.70 9.43
C ASN A 243 25.04 -6.29 10.05
N THR A 244 25.96 -6.71 9.20
CA THR A 244 27.24 -7.28 9.66
C THR A 244 28.11 -6.28 10.43
N ALA A 245 28.07 -5.00 10.07
CA ALA A 245 28.84 -3.97 10.78
C ALA A 245 28.32 -3.80 12.22
N TYR A 246 26.99 -3.76 12.39
CA TYR A 246 26.38 -3.74 13.73
C TYR A 246 26.75 -4.96 14.57
N LEU A 247 26.81 -6.14 13.96
CA LEU A 247 27.20 -7.36 14.69
C LEU A 247 28.66 -7.37 15.13
N VAL A 248 29.55 -6.75 14.35
CA VAL A 248 30.96 -6.52 14.73
C VAL A 248 31.02 -5.53 15.90
N ASP A 249 30.37 -4.37 15.78
CA ASP A 249 30.31 -3.37 16.85
C ASP A 249 29.79 -3.99 18.16
N LEU A 250 28.71 -4.78 18.08
CA LEU A 250 28.12 -5.47 19.22
C LEU A 250 29.09 -6.49 19.84
N GLN A 251 29.90 -7.17 19.04
CA GLN A 251 30.88 -8.13 19.52
C GLN A 251 32.05 -7.44 20.25
N GLU A 252 32.43 -6.24 19.80
CA GLU A 252 33.52 -5.44 20.36
C GLU A 252 33.12 -4.65 21.62
N MET A 253 31.82 -4.43 21.85
CA MET A 253 31.32 -3.80 23.08
C MET A 253 31.84 -4.53 24.33
N GLN A 254 32.44 -3.82 25.29
CA GLN A 254 32.81 -4.42 26.58
C GLN A 254 31.55 -4.71 27.41
N GLY A 255 31.43 -5.90 28.01
CA GLY A 255 30.27 -6.27 28.82
C GLY A 255 29.98 -7.77 28.89
N ASP A 256 28.88 -8.11 29.54
CA ASP A 256 28.40 -9.48 29.75
C ASP A 256 28.03 -10.15 28.41
N ASN A 257 28.62 -11.32 28.16
CA ASN A 257 28.30 -12.19 27.02
C ASN A 257 26.80 -12.50 26.96
N LEU A 258 26.15 -12.67 28.11
CA LEU A 258 24.73 -12.98 28.19
C LEU A 258 23.85 -11.83 27.67
N LEU A 259 24.22 -10.58 27.97
CA LEU A 259 23.48 -9.40 27.48
C LEU A 259 23.62 -9.25 25.96
N ARG A 260 24.81 -9.49 25.40
CA ARG A 260 24.99 -9.48 23.94
C ARG A 260 24.15 -10.54 23.25
N GLU A 261 24.11 -11.75 23.81
CA GLU A 261 23.30 -12.83 23.25
C GLU A 261 21.80 -12.50 23.37
N LEU A 262 21.37 -11.88 24.47
CA LEU A 262 20.00 -11.37 24.60
C LEU A 262 19.65 -10.33 23.52
N VAL A 263 20.56 -9.40 23.21
CA VAL A 263 20.38 -8.41 22.13
C VAL A 263 20.24 -9.11 20.78
N ARG A 264 21.09 -10.10 20.48
CA ARG A 264 21.03 -10.87 19.22
C ARG A 264 19.70 -11.62 19.07
N ILE A 265 19.28 -12.33 20.11
CA ILE A 265 18.00 -13.07 20.11
C ILE A 265 16.83 -12.10 19.93
N THR A 266 16.87 -10.94 20.59
CA THR A 266 15.81 -9.92 20.47
C THR A 266 15.77 -9.32 19.06
N ALA A 267 16.93 -9.00 18.48
CA ALA A 267 17.02 -8.49 17.11
C ALA A 267 16.51 -9.53 16.09
N GLN A 268 16.90 -10.81 16.25
CA GLN A 268 16.39 -11.92 15.46
C GLN A 268 14.86 -12.02 15.56
N MET A 269 14.31 -11.96 16.78
CA MET A 269 12.87 -12.03 16.99
C MET A 269 12.14 -10.88 16.28
N ASN A 270 12.65 -9.64 16.40
CA ASN A 270 12.06 -8.49 15.72
C ASN A 270 12.11 -8.61 14.20
N TRP A 271 13.21 -9.12 13.64
CA TRP A 271 13.33 -9.40 12.21
C TRP A 271 12.30 -10.43 11.73
N GLN A 272 12.18 -11.55 12.44
CA GLN A 272 11.20 -12.60 12.12
C GLN A 272 9.75 -12.11 12.27
N LEU A 273 9.47 -11.27 13.28
CA LEU A 273 8.15 -10.66 13.46
C LEU A 273 7.81 -9.69 12.32
N ASN A 274 8.79 -8.94 11.82
CA ASN A 274 8.59 -8.08 10.65
C ASN A 274 8.29 -8.92 9.39
N ASP A 275 9.02 -10.02 9.17
CA ASP A 275 8.74 -10.92 8.04
C ASP A 275 7.35 -11.57 8.15
N LEU A 276 6.98 -12.06 9.34
CA LEU A 276 5.65 -12.63 9.59
C LEU A 276 4.54 -11.60 9.33
N LYS A 277 4.74 -10.34 9.72
CA LYS A 277 3.80 -9.24 9.43
C LYS A 277 3.64 -9.03 7.93
N GLU A 278 4.72 -9.11 7.15
CA GLU A 278 4.65 -9.03 5.68
C GLU A 278 3.92 -10.24 5.08
N GLN A 279 4.15 -11.45 5.56
CA GLN A 279 3.41 -12.65 5.13
C GLN A 279 1.91 -12.54 5.43
N ILE A 280 1.54 -12.05 6.63
CA ILE A 280 0.14 -11.79 6.99
C ILE A 280 -0.48 -10.73 6.06
N ARG A 281 0.26 -9.65 5.75
CA ARG A 281 -0.18 -8.63 4.79
C ARG A 281 -0.44 -9.23 3.41
N GLN A 282 0.41 -10.13 2.92
CA GLN A 282 0.19 -10.84 1.64
C GLN A 282 -1.09 -11.69 1.68
N GLY A 283 -1.31 -12.46 2.77
CA GLY A 283 -2.53 -13.23 2.98
C GLY A 283 -3.80 -12.37 3.04
N ASN A 284 -3.72 -11.19 3.65
CA ASN A 284 -4.82 -10.23 3.69
C ASN A 284 -5.14 -9.64 2.31
N VAL A 285 -4.14 -9.43 1.45
CA VAL A 285 -4.38 -9.01 0.05
C VAL A 285 -5.15 -10.06 -0.72
N ILE A 286 -4.75 -11.34 -0.63
CA ILE A 286 -5.46 -12.45 -1.29
C ILE A 286 -6.91 -12.53 -0.77
N SER A 287 -7.08 -12.46 0.56
CA SER A 287 -8.41 -12.49 1.19
C SER A 287 -9.30 -11.33 0.74
N GLY A 288 -8.73 -10.13 0.62
CA GLY A 288 -9.42 -8.96 0.10
C GLY A 288 -9.84 -9.13 -1.36
N GLN A 289 -8.96 -9.64 -2.23
CA GLN A 289 -9.30 -9.94 -3.63
C GLN A 289 -10.42 -10.99 -3.73
N GLN A 290 -10.37 -12.05 -2.92
CA GLN A 290 -11.42 -13.07 -2.87
C GLN A 290 -12.77 -12.49 -2.42
N LEU A 291 -12.77 -11.61 -1.42
CA LEU A 291 -13.96 -10.90 -0.96
C LEU A 291 -14.54 -10.02 -2.07
N ALA A 292 -13.70 -9.27 -2.79
CA ALA A 292 -14.14 -8.44 -3.91
C ALA A 292 -14.78 -9.26 -5.04
N LEU A 293 -14.17 -10.39 -5.40
CA LEU A 293 -14.71 -11.30 -6.42
C LEU A 293 -16.06 -11.87 -5.99
N THR A 294 -16.17 -12.34 -4.75
CA THR A 294 -17.41 -12.92 -4.20
C THR A 294 -18.53 -11.88 -4.15
N ALA A 295 -18.24 -10.68 -3.66
CA ALA A 295 -19.18 -9.56 -3.62
C ALA A 295 -19.66 -9.22 -5.02
N ARG A 296 -18.75 -9.07 -5.99
CA ARG A 296 -19.11 -8.75 -7.37
C ARG A 296 -20.06 -9.81 -7.96
N GLN A 297 -19.73 -11.10 -7.82
CA GLN A 297 -20.55 -12.19 -8.38
C GLN A 297 -21.98 -12.19 -7.84
N TYR A 298 -22.17 -11.84 -6.56
CA TYR A 298 -23.49 -11.75 -5.94
C TYR A 298 -24.25 -10.50 -6.39
N TYR A 299 -23.64 -9.32 -6.24
CA TYR A 299 -24.31 -8.04 -6.49
C TYR A 299 -24.52 -7.76 -7.99
N GLU A 300 -23.61 -8.18 -8.87
CA GLU A 300 -23.74 -7.95 -10.33
C GLU A 300 -25.03 -8.54 -10.91
N LYS A 301 -25.44 -9.72 -10.41
CA LYS A 301 -26.70 -10.37 -10.81
C LYS A 301 -27.92 -9.57 -10.35
N GLN A 302 -27.92 -9.12 -9.10
CA GLN A 302 -29.06 -8.42 -8.50
C GLN A 302 -29.22 -7.02 -9.08
N LEU A 303 -28.13 -6.27 -9.16
CA LEU A 303 -28.07 -4.94 -9.75
C LEU A 303 -28.50 -5.00 -11.22
N GLY A 304 -27.96 -5.96 -12.00
CA GLY A 304 -28.34 -6.16 -13.40
C GLY A 304 -29.83 -6.49 -13.61
N SER A 305 -30.45 -7.20 -12.67
CA SER A 305 -31.91 -7.45 -12.70
C SER A 305 -32.72 -6.19 -12.49
N LEU A 306 -32.37 -5.39 -11.47
CA LEU A 306 -33.04 -4.13 -11.15
C LEU A 306 -32.85 -3.07 -12.26
N GLU A 307 -31.69 -3.05 -12.92
CA GLU A 307 -31.45 -2.19 -14.07
C GLU A 307 -32.43 -2.46 -15.22
N LYS A 308 -32.70 -3.73 -15.53
CA LYS A 308 -33.66 -4.12 -16.58
C LYS A 308 -35.07 -3.65 -16.23
N THR A 309 -35.48 -3.78 -14.97
CA THR A 309 -36.78 -3.30 -14.47
C THR A 309 -36.90 -1.78 -14.54
N ASN A 310 -35.84 -1.04 -14.21
CA ASN A 310 -35.82 0.42 -14.35
C ASN A 310 -35.93 0.88 -15.82
N GLN A 311 -35.32 0.13 -16.74
CA GLN A 311 -35.38 0.43 -18.17
C GLN A 311 -36.76 0.10 -18.79
N SER A 312 -37.40 -1.00 -18.36
CA SER A 312 -38.74 -1.35 -18.84
C SER A 312 -39.80 -0.35 -18.37
N GLY A 313 -39.77 0.08 -17.11
CA GLY A 313 -40.68 1.12 -16.59
C GLY A 313 -40.58 2.46 -17.33
N LYS A 314 -39.37 2.87 -17.75
CA LYS A 314 -39.16 4.06 -18.59
C LYS A 314 -39.76 3.92 -19.99
N ARG A 315 -39.72 2.72 -20.59
CA ARG A 315 -40.30 2.48 -21.92
C ARG A 315 -41.82 2.55 -21.89
N THR A 316 -42.45 2.02 -20.83
CA THR A 316 -43.91 2.09 -20.64
C THR A 316 -44.40 3.52 -20.43
N LEU A 317 -43.74 4.29 -19.55
CA LEU A 317 -44.08 5.71 -19.33
C LEU A 317 -43.92 6.56 -20.59
N LYS A 318 -42.90 6.31 -21.42
CA LYS A 318 -42.74 7.01 -22.71
C LYS A 318 -43.78 6.62 -23.75
N ALA A 319 -44.29 5.40 -23.71
CA ALA A 319 -45.37 4.96 -24.59
C ALA A 319 -46.69 5.63 -24.22
N ASP A 320 -47.02 5.71 -22.92
CA ASP A 320 -48.24 6.34 -22.42
C ASP A 320 -48.29 7.86 -22.66
N VAL A 321 -47.13 8.55 -22.57
CA VAL A 321 -47.05 9.98 -22.93
C VAL A 321 -47.23 10.22 -24.43
N ARG A 322 -46.83 9.27 -25.30
CA ARG A 322 -47.04 9.37 -26.75
C ARG A 322 -48.47 9.06 -27.17
N THR A 323 -49.19 8.21 -26.45
CA THR A 323 -50.60 7.88 -26.73
C THR A 323 -51.57 8.89 -26.11
N GLY A 324 -51.17 9.60 -25.04
CA GLY A 324 -51.97 10.64 -24.38
C GLY A 324 -52.06 11.99 -25.11
N LEU A 325 -51.29 12.21 -26.18
CA LEU A 325 -51.33 13.43 -27.01
C LEU A 325 -52.28 13.33 -28.23
N LYS A 326 -53.10 12.28 -28.29
CA LYS A 326 -54.21 12.15 -29.26
C LYS A 326 -55.55 12.04 -28.53
N LYS A 327 -55.98 13.12 -27.88
CA LYS A 327 -57.39 13.44 -27.62
C LYS A 327 -57.58 14.93 -27.68
#